data_AF-W5KQ49-F1
#
_entry.id   AF-W5KQ49-F1
#
_cell.length_a   1.000
_cell.length_b   1.000
_cell.length_c   1.000
_cell.angle_alpha   90.00
_cell.angle_beta   90.00
_cell.angle_gamma   90.00
#
_symmetry.space_group_name_H-M   'P 1'
#
loop_
_entity.id
_entity.type
_entity.pdbx_description
1 polymer ?
#
loop_
_entity_poly.entity_id
_entity_poly.type
_entity_poly.pdbx_seq_one_letter_code
_entity_poly.pdbx_strand_id
1 'polypeptide(L)'
;MASSGRKQNKKSKPTEGPADIQAFDFNVEEEKKGLSGSDDEARETPIVDKLGKKRCGGSFEEDDVGVGVNEVQTMLEKFGDISKAMQAKRKRLETFTKSSLKGTNQKIEQLWKTQHNQQKLTQEYSQQVFSVLQQWETDVQKTEEQEEKLNLQNLFRQQQKLFQQARVVQSQKMKSIKELYEQFVKSLQNMEEMEKSHEAFLQGAQMELKKEMALLQKKIMMDTQQQEMATVRKSLQSMLF
;
A
#
# COMPACT_ATOMS: atom_id res chain seq x y z
N MET A 1 7.35 -27.12 54.28
CA MET A 1 6.87 -27.20 52.89
C MET A 1 7.35 -25.96 52.14
N ALA A 2 7.58 -26.12 50.84
CA ALA A 2 8.57 -25.41 50.02
C ALA A 2 8.35 -23.90 49.78
N SER A 3 9.45 -23.28 49.39
CA SER A 3 9.79 -21.86 49.18
C SER A 3 9.44 -21.26 47.81
N SER A 4 9.23 -19.94 47.74
CA SER A 4 9.78 -18.97 46.75
C SER A 4 9.12 -17.60 46.97
N GLY A 5 9.79 -16.45 47.17
CA GLY A 5 10.88 -15.86 46.38
C GLY A 5 10.29 -15.30 45.08
N ARG A 6 10.20 -13.99 44.78
CA ARG A 6 11.32 -13.10 44.46
C ARG A 6 10.78 -11.69 44.11
N LYS A 7 11.25 -10.65 44.82
CA LYS A 7 11.22 -9.24 44.37
C LYS A 7 12.46 -8.97 43.52
N GLN A 8 12.33 -8.23 42.43
CA GLN A 8 13.46 -7.60 41.73
C GLN A 8 13.21 -6.11 41.51
N ASN A 9 14.18 -5.32 41.97
CA ASN A 9 14.42 -3.91 41.65
C ASN A 9 14.96 -3.76 40.21
N LYS A 10 14.71 -2.64 39.53
CA LYS A 10 15.69 -1.55 39.31
C LYS A 10 15.21 -0.48 38.32
N LYS A 11 15.63 0.76 38.62
CA LYS A 11 15.68 1.96 37.76
C LYS A 11 16.47 1.72 36.46
N SER A 12 16.06 2.39 35.38
CA SER A 12 16.95 2.91 34.34
C SER A 12 16.34 4.13 33.64
N LYS A 13 17.19 5.12 33.36
CA LYS A 13 17.00 6.33 32.54
C LYS A 13 18.17 6.30 31.51
N PRO A 14 18.25 7.21 30.52
CA PRO A 14 17.55 7.31 29.23
C PRO A 14 18.49 7.01 28.02
N THR A 15 17.99 6.79 26.79
CA THR A 15 18.86 6.81 25.57
C THR A 15 18.07 7.12 24.28
N GLU A 16 18.42 8.27 23.70
CA GLU A 16 18.67 8.67 22.29
C GLU A 16 18.04 7.91 21.09
N GLY A 17 17.52 8.71 20.14
CA GLY A 17 17.96 8.70 18.73
C GLY A 17 17.29 7.72 17.75
N PRO A 18 16.89 8.16 16.53
CA PRO A 18 16.05 7.39 15.62
C PRO A 18 16.86 6.36 14.82
N ALA A 19 16.42 5.09 14.84
CA ALA A 19 16.96 4.04 13.99
C ALA A 19 16.35 4.11 12.58
N ASP A 20 17.12 4.73 11.68
CA ASP A 20 17.48 4.25 10.35
C ASP A 20 16.64 3.09 9.77
N ILE A 21 15.65 3.41 8.92
CA ILE A 21 15.05 2.45 7.99
C ILE A 21 15.69 2.73 6.63
N GLN A 22 16.63 1.88 6.26
CA GLN A 22 17.37 1.87 5.03
C GLN A 22 16.40 1.77 3.83
N ALA A 23 16.16 2.91 3.16
CA ALA A 23 15.40 2.97 1.92
C ALA A 23 16.23 2.35 0.78
N PHE A 24 15.58 1.52 -0.04
CA PHE A 24 16.15 1.01 -1.29
C PHE A 24 16.42 2.19 -2.24
N ASP A 25 17.71 2.50 -2.43
CA ASP A 25 18.20 3.52 -3.35
C ASP A 25 18.45 2.89 -4.72
N PHE A 26 17.66 3.26 -5.73
CA PHE A 26 17.90 2.89 -7.13
C PHE A 26 18.89 3.89 -7.72
N ASN A 27 20.18 3.58 -7.58
CA ASN A 27 21.25 4.33 -8.22
C ASN A 27 21.28 4.00 -9.73
N VAL A 28 20.67 4.85 -10.55
CA VAL A 28 20.86 4.86 -12.02
C VAL A 28 21.95 5.87 -12.31
N GLU A 29 23.20 5.41 -12.30
CA GLU A 29 24.34 6.16 -12.82
C GLU A 29 24.57 5.81 -14.30
N GLU A 30 24.67 6.87 -15.10
CA GLU A 30 25.02 6.86 -16.51
C GLU A 30 26.42 6.25 -16.74
N GLU A 31 26.51 5.12 -17.44
CA GLU A 31 27.77 4.78 -18.12
C GLU A 31 27.75 5.30 -19.56
N LYS A 32 28.32 6.49 -19.73
CA LYS A 32 28.89 6.95 -21.00
C LYS A 32 30.40 6.68 -21.01
N LYS A 33 30.84 5.90 -22.02
CA LYS A 33 31.82 6.29 -23.06
C LYS A 33 33.11 5.45 -23.17
N GLY A 34 33.34 4.99 -24.40
CA GLY A 34 34.63 4.57 -25.01
C GLY A 34 34.58 3.12 -25.49
N LEU A 35 34.81 2.74 -26.77
CA LEU A 35 35.85 3.13 -27.73
C LEU A 35 35.36 2.73 -29.16
N SER A 36 35.46 3.59 -30.19
CA SER A 36 36.50 3.63 -31.26
C SER A 36 36.41 2.45 -32.27
N GLY A 37 36.41 2.57 -33.60
CA GLY A 37 36.61 3.65 -34.58
C GLY A 37 36.08 3.16 -35.97
N SER A 38 35.53 4.05 -36.80
CA SER A 38 36.15 4.67 -37.99
C SER A 38 36.29 3.75 -39.22
N ASP A 39 35.69 4.20 -40.32
CA ASP A 39 35.92 3.80 -41.71
C ASP A 39 37.42 3.68 -42.04
N ASP A 40 37.80 2.69 -42.85
CA ASP A 40 38.34 2.89 -44.21
C ASP A 40 38.65 1.55 -44.93
N GLU A 41 38.80 1.67 -46.24
CA GLU A 41 39.53 0.80 -47.18
C GLU A 41 38.83 -0.40 -47.82
N ALA A 42 38.19 -0.07 -48.95
CA ALA A 42 38.25 -0.86 -50.16
C ALA A 42 39.69 -1.36 -50.46
N ARG A 43 39.88 -2.68 -50.52
CA ARG A 43 40.94 -3.35 -51.28
C ARG A 43 40.35 -4.57 -51.96
N GLU A 44 40.11 -4.45 -53.26
CA GLU A 44 40.95 -5.00 -54.33
C GLU A 44 40.60 -6.44 -54.70
N THR A 45 40.08 -6.57 -55.91
CA THR A 45 39.93 -7.83 -56.66
C THR A 45 41.29 -8.47 -56.94
N PRO A 46 41.31 -9.75 -57.34
CA PRO A 46 42.05 -10.05 -58.55
C PRO A 46 41.20 -10.82 -59.55
N ILE A 47 40.95 -10.13 -60.66
CA ILE A 47 40.61 -10.66 -61.97
C ILE A 47 41.74 -11.58 -62.43
N VAL A 48 41.45 -12.86 -62.68
CA VAL A 48 42.30 -13.74 -63.48
C VAL A 48 41.56 -14.04 -64.78
N ASP A 49 41.80 -13.16 -65.76
CA ASP A 49 41.55 -13.41 -67.17
C ASP A 49 42.62 -14.39 -67.68
N LYS A 50 42.23 -15.64 -67.97
CA LYS A 50 43.08 -16.59 -68.69
C LYS A 50 42.78 -16.52 -70.18
N LEU A 51 43.38 -15.55 -70.86
CA LEU A 51 43.43 -15.49 -72.32
C LEU A 51 44.66 -16.23 -72.85
N GLY A 52 44.57 -17.55 -72.99
CA GLY A 52 45.59 -18.38 -73.63
C GLY A 52 45.35 -18.48 -75.15
N LYS A 53 45.86 -17.53 -75.92
CA LYS A 53 45.87 -17.57 -77.39
C LYS A 53 47.28 -17.92 -77.88
N LYS A 54 47.54 -19.20 -78.14
CA LYS A 54 48.70 -19.66 -78.94
C LYS A 54 48.20 -20.10 -80.31
N ARG A 55 48.49 -19.29 -81.33
CA ARG A 55 48.52 -19.70 -82.74
C ARG A 55 49.97 -20.09 -83.05
N CYS A 56 50.20 -21.30 -83.53
CA CYS A 56 51.44 -21.72 -84.15
C CYS A 56 51.16 -21.83 -85.66
N GLY A 57 51.92 -21.09 -86.46
CA GLY A 57 51.92 -21.16 -87.92
C GLY A 57 53.17 -21.89 -88.42
N GLY A 58 53.04 -22.47 -89.61
CA GLY A 58 54.05 -23.25 -90.32
C GLY A 58 53.42 -24.59 -90.73
N SER A 59 53.48 -25.06 -91.96
CA SER A 59 54.09 -24.61 -93.21
C SER A 59 53.31 -25.33 -94.31
N PHE A 60 53.07 -24.67 -95.45
CA PHE A 60 52.57 -25.32 -96.66
C PHE A 60 53.71 -26.13 -97.29
N GLU A 61 53.46 -27.38 -97.62
CA GLU A 61 54.05 -28.06 -98.78
C GLU A 61 52.90 -28.68 -99.57
N GLU A 62 52.82 -28.31 -100.85
CA GLU A 62 51.83 -28.74 -101.84
C GLU A 62 52.28 -30.03 -102.54
N ASP A 63 51.27 -30.70 -103.09
CA ASP A 63 51.26 -31.71 -104.16
C ASP A 63 51.49 -33.19 -103.80
N ASP A 64 50.38 -33.88 -103.52
CA ASP A 64 49.92 -34.94 -104.43
C ASP A 64 48.37 -35.00 -104.48
N VAL A 65 47.86 -35.23 -105.68
CA VAL A 65 46.52 -34.85 -106.16
C VAL A 65 45.48 -35.89 -105.73
N GLY A 66 44.72 -35.57 -104.68
CA GLY A 66 43.55 -36.36 -104.26
C GLY A 66 42.89 -35.98 -102.93
N VAL A 67 43.39 -34.96 -102.22
CA VAL A 67 43.05 -34.70 -100.79
C VAL A 67 42.13 -33.49 -100.56
N GLY A 68 41.92 -32.62 -101.56
CA GLY A 68 41.19 -31.36 -101.41
C GLY A 68 39.70 -31.49 -101.00
N VAL A 69 39.05 -32.61 -101.33
CA VAL A 69 37.65 -32.86 -100.91
C VAL A 69 37.60 -33.32 -99.45
N ASN A 70 38.54 -34.15 -99.01
CA ASN A 70 38.56 -34.68 -97.65
C ASN A 70 38.89 -33.59 -96.62
N GLU A 71 39.81 -32.69 -96.91
CA GLU A 71 40.19 -31.64 -95.96
C GLU A 71 39.09 -30.59 -95.77
N VAL A 72 38.43 -30.19 -96.86
CA VAL A 72 37.24 -29.32 -96.84
C VAL A 72 36.07 -30.00 -96.12
N GLN A 73 35.85 -31.31 -96.36
CA GLN A 73 34.85 -32.10 -95.63
C GLN A 73 35.16 -32.15 -94.12
N THR A 74 36.42 -32.35 -93.74
CA THR A 74 36.88 -32.39 -92.34
C THR A 74 36.75 -31.03 -91.66
N MET A 75 37.02 -29.93 -92.38
CA MET A 75 36.81 -28.58 -91.87
C MET A 75 35.32 -28.27 -91.66
N LEU A 76 34.46 -28.73 -92.56
CA LEU A 76 33.00 -28.58 -92.45
C LEU A 76 32.43 -29.39 -91.28
N GLU A 77 32.97 -30.58 -91.03
CA GLU A 77 32.61 -31.42 -89.89
C GLU A 77 33.00 -30.77 -88.55
N LYS A 78 34.17 -30.12 -88.48
CA LYS A 78 34.58 -29.30 -87.32
C LYS A 78 33.61 -28.14 -87.06
N PHE A 79 33.07 -27.50 -88.09
CA PHE A 79 32.01 -26.48 -87.92
C PHE A 79 30.71 -27.09 -87.36
N GLY A 80 30.34 -28.30 -87.80
CA GLY A 80 29.23 -29.07 -87.23
C GLY A 80 29.41 -29.35 -85.73
N ASP A 81 30.61 -29.75 -85.33
CA ASP A 81 30.94 -30.02 -83.92
C ASP A 81 31.00 -28.77 -83.05
N ILE A 82 31.46 -27.63 -83.59
CA ILE A 82 31.36 -26.31 -82.93
C ILE A 82 29.90 -25.95 -82.67
N SER A 83 29.01 -26.18 -83.64
CA SER A 83 27.59 -25.88 -83.53
C SER A 83 26.89 -26.74 -82.46
N LYS A 84 27.23 -28.04 -82.38
CA LYS A 84 26.79 -28.95 -81.31
C LYS A 84 27.30 -28.51 -79.93
N ALA A 85 28.59 -28.15 -79.83
CA ALA A 85 29.18 -27.66 -78.59
C ALA A 85 28.51 -26.36 -78.11
N MET A 86 28.17 -25.45 -79.04
CA MET A 86 27.42 -24.23 -78.73
C MET A 86 26.00 -24.52 -78.23
N GLN A 87 25.27 -25.46 -78.85
CA GLN A 87 23.96 -25.89 -78.35
C GLN A 87 24.06 -26.54 -76.97
N ALA A 88 25.04 -27.40 -76.73
CA ALA A 88 25.26 -28.04 -75.43
C ALA A 88 25.57 -27.00 -74.33
N LYS A 89 26.43 -26.01 -74.65
CA LYS A 89 26.74 -24.90 -73.74
C LYS A 89 25.50 -24.06 -73.44
N ARG A 90 24.66 -23.78 -74.44
CA ARG A 90 23.36 -23.10 -74.26
C ARG A 90 22.44 -23.87 -73.32
N LYS A 91 22.19 -25.17 -73.59
CA LYS A 91 21.33 -26.02 -72.74
C LYS A 91 21.84 -26.10 -71.31
N ARG A 92 23.17 -26.22 -71.12
CA ARG A 92 23.78 -26.23 -69.79
C ARG A 92 23.55 -24.90 -69.06
N LEU A 93 23.72 -23.77 -69.74
CA LEU A 93 23.43 -22.44 -69.19
C LEU A 93 21.95 -22.27 -68.83
N GLU A 94 21.02 -22.64 -69.71
CA GLU A 94 19.58 -22.58 -69.43
C GLU A 94 19.20 -23.44 -68.21
N THR A 95 19.72 -24.66 -68.13
CA THR A 95 19.46 -25.56 -67.01
C THR A 95 20.06 -25.01 -65.71
N PHE A 96 21.29 -24.50 -65.77
CA PHE A 96 21.96 -23.89 -64.63
C PHE A 96 21.20 -22.65 -64.13
N THR A 97 20.83 -21.73 -65.02
CA THR A 97 20.07 -20.53 -64.67
C THR A 97 18.71 -20.88 -64.08
N LYS A 98 17.98 -21.85 -64.67
CA LYS A 98 16.69 -22.31 -64.15
C LYS A 98 16.82 -22.93 -62.75
N SER A 99 17.83 -23.77 -62.54
CA SER A 99 18.10 -24.37 -61.23
C SER A 99 18.51 -23.32 -60.20
N SER A 100 19.35 -22.36 -60.60
CA SER A 100 19.80 -21.26 -59.75
C SER A 100 18.63 -20.39 -59.32
N LEU A 101 17.79 -19.95 -60.27
CA LEU A 101 16.61 -19.13 -59.99
C LEU A 101 15.61 -19.87 -59.10
N LYS A 102 15.41 -21.17 -59.32
CA LYS A 102 14.55 -21.98 -58.44
C LYS A 102 15.09 -22.02 -57.02
N GLY A 103 16.39 -22.22 -56.85
CA GLY A 103 17.05 -22.25 -55.55
C GLY A 103 17.01 -20.90 -54.83
N THR A 104 17.25 -19.79 -55.52
CA THR A 104 17.16 -18.45 -54.93
C THR A 104 15.73 -18.10 -54.56
N ASN A 105 14.75 -18.43 -55.40
CA ASN A 105 13.34 -18.17 -55.12
C ASN A 105 12.86 -18.95 -53.88
N GLN A 106 13.27 -20.21 -53.73
CA GLN A 106 12.99 -21.00 -52.53
C GLN A 106 13.59 -20.40 -51.25
N LYS A 107 14.83 -19.88 -51.31
CA LYS A 107 15.45 -19.19 -50.16
C LYS A 107 14.68 -17.93 -49.78
N ILE A 108 14.27 -17.13 -50.76
CA ILE A 108 13.47 -15.91 -50.51
C ILE A 108 12.14 -16.30 -49.87
N GLU A 109 11.47 -17.34 -50.37
CA GLU A 109 10.19 -17.81 -49.82
C GLU A 109 10.35 -18.33 -48.38
N GLN A 110 11.44 -19.03 -48.07
CA GLN A 110 11.75 -19.48 -46.72
C GLN A 110 12.02 -18.31 -45.75
N LEU A 111 12.81 -17.32 -46.18
CA LEU A 111 13.06 -16.11 -45.40
C LEU A 111 11.75 -15.36 -45.13
N TRP A 112 10.91 -15.21 -46.14
CA TRP A 112 9.60 -14.57 -46.02
C TRP A 112 8.69 -15.30 -45.02
N LYS A 113 8.58 -16.63 -45.13
CA LYS A 113 7.79 -17.45 -44.18
C LYS A 113 8.30 -17.34 -42.75
N THR A 114 9.62 -17.34 -42.58
CA THR A 114 10.25 -17.23 -41.25
C THR A 114 9.93 -15.88 -40.63
N GLN A 115 10.06 -14.79 -41.39
CA GLN A 115 9.74 -13.43 -40.93
C GLN A 115 8.25 -13.29 -40.57
N HIS A 116 7.36 -13.81 -41.42
CA HIS A 116 5.92 -13.75 -41.18
C HIS A 116 5.51 -14.53 -39.92
N ASN A 117 6.09 -15.71 -39.70
CA ASN A 117 5.84 -16.51 -38.50
C ASN A 117 6.33 -15.81 -37.22
N GLN A 118 7.48 -15.11 -37.26
CA GLN A 118 7.94 -14.31 -36.12
C GLN A 118 6.95 -13.18 -35.78
N GLN A 119 6.47 -12.45 -36.79
CA GLN A 119 5.46 -11.40 -36.56
C GLN A 119 4.18 -11.96 -35.93
N LYS A 120 3.73 -13.12 -36.38
CA LYS A 120 2.55 -13.78 -35.82
C LYS A 120 2.74 -14.16 -34.35
N LEU A 121 3.89 -14.74 -34.00
CA LEU A 121 4.22 -15.09 -32.62
C LEU A 121 4.28 -13.85 -31.71
N THR A 122 4.89 -12.77 -32.19
CA THR A 122 4.92 -11.48 -31.47
C THR A 122 3.51 -10.94 -31.23
N GLN A 123 2.62 -11.04 -32.22
CA GLN A 123 1.25 -10.58 -32.09
C GLN A 123 0.46 -11.41 -31.07
N GLU A 124 0.60 -12.74 -31.11
CA GLU A 124 -0.03 -13.65 -30.14
C GLU A 124 0.44 -13.36 -28.70
N TYR A 125 1.74 -13.17 -28.50
CA TYR A 125 2.28 -12.83 -27.18
C TYR A 125 1.82 -11.45 -26.71
N SER A 126 1.83 -10.46 -27.60
CA SER A 126 1.31 -9.11 -27.29
C SER A 126 -0.16 -9.17 -26.86
N GLN A 127 -0.96 -10.02 -27.49
CA GLN A 127 -2.37 -10.18 -27.14
C GLN A 127 -2.55 -10.84 -25.77
N GLN A 128 -1.71 -11.82 -25.42
CA GLN A 128 -1.71 -12.42 -24.08
C GLN A 128 -1.34 -11.40 -23.01
N VAL A 129 -0.25 -10.64 -23.21
CA VAL A 129 0.16 -9.58 -22.29
C VAL A 129 -0.94 -8.54 -22.12
N PHE A 130 -1.56 -8.11 -23.23
CA PHE A 130 -2.67 -7.17 -23.18
C PHE A 130 -3.85 -7.71 -22.36
N SER A 131 -4.22 -8.97 -22.54
CA SER A 131 -5.30 -9.60 -21.76
C SER A 131 -4.98 -9.63 -20.26
N VAL A 132 -3.73 -9.91 -19.89
CA VAL A 132 -3.30 -9.91 -18.47
C VAL A 132 -3.33 -8.51 -17.90
N LEU A 133 -2.87 -7.51 -18.65
CA LEU A 133 -2.91 -6.10 -18.22
C LEU A 133 -4.34 -5.60 -18.04
N GLN A 134 -5.25 -5.94 -18.95
CA GLN A 134 -6.65 -5.55 -18.86
C GLN A 134 -7.35 -6.22 -17.65
N GLN A 135 -7.01 -7.47 -17.37
CA GLN A 135 -7.50 -8.16 -16.18
C GLN A 135 -6.97 -7.50 -14.91
N TRP A 136 -5.68 -7.19 -14.86
CA TRP A 136 -5.08 -6.50 -13.71
C TRP A 136 -5.71 -5.12 -13.48
N GLU A 137 -5.93 -4.34 -14.54
CA GLU A 137 -6.61 -3.04 -14.44
C GLU A 137 -8.03 -3.17 -13.88
N THR A 138 -8.76 -4.20 -14.32
CA THR A 138 -10.09 -4.51 -13.77
C THR A 138 -10.03 -4.90 -12.28
N ASP A 139 -9.03 -5.68 -11.89
CA ASP A 139 -8.88 -6.14 -10.50
C ASP A 139 -8.45 -4.99 -9.56
N VAL A 140 -7.63 -4.06 -10.05
CA VAL A 140 -7.29 -2.82 -9.34
C VAL A 140 -8.54 -1.98 -9.11
N GLN A 141 -9.33 -1.71 -10.16
CA GLN A 141 -10.58 -0.94 -10.04
C GLN A 141 -11.57 -1.58 -9.06
N LYS A 142 -11.74 -2.91 -9.11
CA LYS A 142 -12.60 -3.61 -8.14
C LYS A 142 -12.12 -3.48 -6.71
N THR A 143 -10.80 -3.52 -6.50
CA THR A 143 -10.20 -3.38 -5.17
C THR A 143 -10.42 -1.97 -4.63
N GLU A 144 -10.19 -0.96 -5.47
CA GLU A 144 -10.41 0.45 -5.14
C GLU A 144 -11.90 0.71 -4.82
N GLU A 145 -12.82 0.20 -5.65
CA GLU A 145 -14.25 0.29 -5.38
C GLU A 145 -14.64 -0.41 -4.06
N GLN A 146 -14.07 -1.58 -3.73
CA GLN A 146 -14.35 -2.24 -2.46
C GLN A 146 -13.82 -1.46 -1.25
N GLU A 147 -12.64 -0.85 -1.39
CA GLU A 147 -12.01 -0.03 -0.36
C GLU A 147 -12.79 1.26 -0.12
N GLU A 148 -13.17 1.98 -1.17
CA GLU A 148 -13.97 3.20 -1.09
C GLU A 148 -15.42 2.94 -0.65
N LYS A 149 -16.07 1.92 -1.21
CA LYS A 149 -17.52 1.76 -1.10
C LYS A 149 -17.96 1.16 0.22
N LEU A 150 -17.20 0.21 0.80
CA LEU A 150 -17.84 -0.74 1.73
C LEU A 150 -17.26 -0.86 3.14
N ASN A 151 -15.95 -1.00 3.35
CA ASN A 151 -15.52 -1.50 4.67
C ASN A 151 -14.67 -0.54 5.48
N LEU A 152 -13.52 -0.09 5.00
CA LEU A 152 -12.55 0.51 5.90
C LEU A 152 -12.98 1.92 6.36
N GLN A 153 -13.34 2.79 5.41
CA GLN A 153 -13.78 4.15 5.74
C GLN A 153 -15.11 4.14 6.52
N ASN A 154 -16.09 3.35 6.07
CA ASN A 154 -17.40 3.29 6.71
C ASN A 154 -17.33 2.65 8.11
N LEU A 155 -16.61 1.55 8.27
CA LEU A 155 -16.43 0.88 9.57
C LEU A 155 -15.65 1.78 10.54
N PHE A 156 -14.57 2.41 10.08
CA PHE A 156 -13.81 3.35 10.91
C PHE A 156 -14.68 4.53 11.35
N ARG A 157 -15.43 5.13 10.42
CA ARG A 157 -16.35 6.23 10.72
C ARG A 157 -17.45 5.80 11.71
N GLN A 158 -17.97 4.58 11.58
CA GLN A 158 -18.99 4.05 12.49
C GLN A 158 -18.41 3.78 13.89
N GLN A 159 -17.21 3.20 13.96
CA GLN A 159 -16.51 2.98 15.23
C GLN A 159 -16.18 4.30 15.93
N GLN A 160 -15.73 5.31 15.16
CA GLN A 160 -15.46 6.65 15.66
C GLN A 160 -16.73 7.30 16.26
N LYS A 161 -17.91 7.11 15.63
CA LYS A 161 -19.19 7.59 16.17
C LYS A 161 -19.55 6.92 17.50
N LEU A 162 -19.40 5.59 17.59
CA LEU A 162 -19.67 4.85 18.83
C LEU A 162 -18.77 5.32 19.97
N PHE A 163 -17.48 5.53 19.69
CA PHE A 163 -16.54 6.03 20.71
C PHE A 163 -16.88 7.44 21.17
N GLN A 164 -17.24 8.33 20.25
CA GLN A 164 -17.69 9.69 20.60
C GLN A 164 -18.96 9.66 21.45
N GLN A 165 -19.94 8.83 21.09
CA GLN A 165 -21.17 8.68 21.86
C GLN A 165 -20.90 8.15 23.27
N ALA A 166 -20.07 7.12 23.40
CA ALA A 166 -19.67 6.56 24.69
C ALA A 166 -19.02 7.62 25.58
N ARG A 167 -18.13 8.44 25.00
CA ARG A 167 -17.48 9.55 25.71
C ARG A 167 -18.50 10.56 26.22
N VAL A 168 -19.46 10.98 25.38
CA VAL A 168 -20.52 11.92 25.77
C VAL A 168 -21.37 11.36 26.91
N VAL A 169 -21.81 10.10 26.80
CA VAL A 169 -22.62 9.44 27.83
C VAL A 169 -21.84 9.34 29.15
N GLN A 170 -20.57 8.96 29.10
CA GLN A 170 -19.73 8.85 30.30
C GLN A 170 -19.51 10.22 30.96
N SER A 171 -19.24 11.27 30.16
CA SER A 171 -19.13 12.65 30.68
C SER A 171 -20.44 13.11 31.33
N GLN A 172 -21.59 12.78 30.75
CA GLN A 172 -22.88 13.12 31.32
C GLN A 172 -23.12 12.41 32.66
N LYS A 173 -22.81 11.10 32.73
CA LYS A 173 -22.88 10.34 34.00
C LYS A 173 -22.00 10.96 35.08
N MET A 174 -20.79 11.38 34.73
CA MET A 174 -19.88 12.03 35.69
C MET A 174 -20.44 13.36 36.20
N LYS A 175 -21.08 14.16 35.33
CA LYS A 175 -21.76 15.39 35.75
C LYS A 175 -22.88 15.10 36.75
N SER A 176 -23.74 14.12 36.45
CA SER A 176 -24.83 13.75 37.35
C SER A 176 -24.34 13.24 38.71
N ILE A 177 -23.25 12.46 38.74
CA ILE A 177 -22.64 12.02 40.00
C ILE A 177 -22.13 13.23 40.80
N LYS A 178 -21.46 14.18 40.14
CA LYS A 178 -20.96 15.40 40.79
C LYS A 178 -22.10 16.24 41.36
N GLU A 179 -23.17 16.44 40.59
CA GLU A 179 -24.37 17.18 41.03
C GLU A 179 -25.03 16.51 42.25
N LEU A 180 -25.15 15.17 42.24
CA LEU A 180 -25.71 14.41 43.36
C LEU A 180 -24.86 14.58 44.63
N TYR A 181 -23.54 14.53 44.48
CA TYR A 181 -22.62 14.75 45.59
C TYR A 181 -22.72 16.17 46.16
N GLU A 182 -22.80 17.18 45.31
CA GLU A 182 -22.99 18.57 45.74
C GLU A 182 -24.32 18.76 46.49
N GLN A 183 -25.40 18.12 46.03
CA GLN A 183 -26.69 18.12 46.73
C GLN A 183 -26.60 17.45 48.10
N PHE A 184 -25.91 16.30 48.18
CA PHE A 184 -25.70 15.60 49.44
C PHE A 184 -24.97 16.47 50.46
N VAL A 185 -23.88 17.14 50.05
CA VAL A 185 -23.13 18.05 50.92
C VAL A 185 -24.00 19.22 51.40
N LYS A 186 -24.79 19.83 50.51
CA LYS A 186 -25.74 20.89 50.90
C LYS A 186 -26.78 20.40 51.90
N SER A 187 -27.29 19.18 51.71
CA SER A 187 -28.25 18.59 52.65
C SER A 187 -27.63 18.37 54.04
N LEU A 188 -26.37 17.95 54.11
CA LEU A 188 -25.66 17.83 55.39
C LEU A 188 -25.50 19.18 56.08
N GLN A 189 -25.13 20.22 55.33
CA GLN A 189 -25.01 21.58 55.86
C GLN A 189 -26.35 22.10 56.41
N ASN A 190 -27.45 21.90 55.66
CA ASN A 190 -28.78 22.30 56.11
C ASN A 190 -29.21 21.57 57.39
N MET A 191 -28.86 20.28 57.53
CA MET A 191 -29.15 19.53 58.75
C MET A 191 -28.33 20.05 59.94
N GLU A 192 -27.06 20.40 59.73
CA GLU A 192 -26.22 20.99 60.79
C GLU A 192 -26.77 22.36 61.23
N GLU A 193 -27.24 23.19 60.29
CA GLU A 193 -27.91 24.47 60.61
C GLU A 193 -29.22 24.26 61.37
N MET A 194 -30.02 23.28 60.95
CA MET A 194 -31.26 22.90 61.65
C MET A 194 -30.97 22.43 63.08
N GLU A 195 -29.95 21.59 63.28
CA GLU A 195 -29.56 21.10 64.60
C GLU A 195 -29.13 22.24 65.53
N LYS A 196 -28.32 23.18 65.03
CA LYS A 196 -27.95 24.41 65.76
C LYS A 196 -29.19 25.24 66.14
N SER A 197 -30.15 25.37 65.22
CA SER A 197 -31.38 26.12 65.48
C SER A 197 -32.25 25.44 66.55
N HIS A 198 -32.32 24.10 66.51
CA HIS A 198 -33.08 23.31 67.47
C HIS A 198 -32.46 23.35 68.86
N GLU A 199 -31.14 23.27 68.95
CA GLU A 199 -30.40 23.42 70.22
C GLU A 199 -30.65 24.79 70.84
N ALA A 200 -30.58 25.87 70.06
CA ALA A 200 -30.90 27.22 70.53
C ALA A 200 -32.36 27.34 71.03
N PHE A 201 -33.31 26.74 70.32
CA PHE A 201 -34.71 26.69 70.72
C PHE A 201 -34.90 25.93 72.05
N LEU A 202 -34.30 24.74 72.18
CA LEU A 202 -34.37 23.93 73.40
C LEU A 202 -33.81 24.67 74.61
N GLN A 203 -32.66 25.35 74.44
CA GLN A 203 -32.08 26.18 75.50
C GLN A 203 -33.03 27.32 75.91
N GLY A 204 -33.66 27.98 74.93
CA GLY A 204 -34.69 28.99 75.19
C GLY A 204 -35.88 28.45 75.98
N ALA A 205 -36.44 27.33 75.54
CA ALA A 205 -37.56 26.66 76.22
C ALA A 205 -37.19 26.21 77.64
N GLN A 206 -35.98 25.70 77.85
CA GLN A 206 -35.50 25.30 79.16
C GLN A 206 -35.32 26.50 80.10
N MET A 207 -34.83 27.64 79.59
CA MET A 207 -34.74 28.87 80.38
C MET A 207 -36.12 29.37 80.81
N GLU A 208 -37.10 29.33 79.91
CA GLU A 208 -38.46 29.76 80.24
C GLU A 208 -39.13 28.84 81.26
N LEU A 209 -38.98 27.52 81.10
CA LEU A 209 -39.43 26.55 82.11
C LEU A 209 -38.82 26.82 83.49
N LYS A 210 -37.52 27.13 83.56
CA LYS A 210 -36.85 27.49 84.83
C LYS A 210 -37.45 28.75 85.45
N LYS A 211 -37.78 29.78 84.66
CA LYS A 211 -38.45 31.00 85.16
C LYS A 211 -39.83 30.68 85.70
N GLU A 212 -40.64 29.93 84.94
CA GLU A 212 -41.99 29.52 85.35
C GLU A 212 -41.96 28.68 86.64
N MET A 213 -41.01 27.74 86.76
CA MET A 213 -40.83 26.97 87.99
C MET A 213 -40.44 27.86 89.18
N ALA A 214 -39.58 28.87 88.98
CA ALA A 214 -39.21 29.81 90.04
C ALA A 214 -40.39 30.71 90.45
N LEU A 215 -41.20 31.17 89.49
CA LEU A 215 -42.43 31.92 89.77
C LEU A 215 -43.44 31.08 90.54
N LEU A 216 -43.64 29.82 90.14
CA LEU A 216 -44.51 28.88 90.85
C LEU A 216 -44.03 28.64 92.28
N GLN A 217 -42.74 28.38 92.47
CA GLN A 217 -42.16 28.18 93.81
C GLN A 217 -42.35 29.41 94.69
N LYS A 218 -42.11 30.62 94.14
CA LYS A 218 -42.34 31.88 94.84
C LYS A 218 -43.82 32.04 95.24
N LYS A 219 -44.74 31.72 94.31
CA LYS A 219 -46.18 31.79 94.56
C LYS A 219 -46.60 30.86 95.69
N ILE A 220 -46.17 29.59 95.67
CA ILE A 220 -46.45 28.61 96.74
C ILE A 220 -45.99 29.12 98.11
N MET A 221 -44.78 29.70 98.17
CA MET A 221 -44.23 30.24 99.42
C MET A 221 -45.05 31.41 99.96
N MET A 222 -45.43 32.35 99.09
CA MET A 222 -46.28 33.49 99.46
C MET A 222 -47.67 33.04 99.93
N ASP A 223 -48.32 32.13 99.19
CA ASP A 223 -49.65 31.62 99.52
C ASP A 223 -49.63 30.87 100.87
N THR A 224 -48.58 30.07 101.13
CA THR A 224 -48.39 29.36 102.41
C THR A 224 -48.21 30.33 103.57
N GLN A 225 -47.34 31.34 103.42
CA GLN A 225 -47.15 32.39 104.43
C GLN A 225 -48.45 33.16 104.71
N GLN A 226 -49.23 33.46 103.67
CA GLN A 226 -50.52 34.12 103.82
C GLN A 226 -51.53 33.25 104.59
N GLN A 227 -51.56 31.94 104.33
CA GLN A 227 -52.39 30.97 105.05
C GLN A 227 -51.98 30.86 106.53
N GLU A 228 -50.68 30.81 106.83
CA GLU A 228 -50.16 30.81 108.21
C GLU A 228 -50.54 32.09 108.95
N MET A 229 -50.32 33.25 108.34
CA MET A 229 -50.70 34.55 108.90
C MET A 229 -52.21 34.66 109.15
N ALA A 230 -53.04 34.15 108.23
CA ALA A 230 -54.48 34.08 108.42
C ALA A 230 -54.87 33.17 109.59
N THR A 231 -54.16 32.05 109.76
CA THR A 231 -54.37 31.10 110.88
C THR A 231 -53.98 31.74 112.21
N VAL A 232 -52.83 32.41 112.28
CA VAL A 232 -52.39 33.16 113.47
C VAL A 232 -53.41 34.24 113.82
N ARG A 233 -53.85 35.05 112.86
CA ARG A 233 -54.90 36.07 113.09
C ARG A 233 -56.18 35.46 113.65
N LYS A 234 -56.67 34.35 113.07
CA LYS A 234 -57.84 33.63 113.58
C LYS A 234 -57.64 33.13 115.01
N SER A 235 -56.47 32.56 115.32
CA SER A 235 -56.16 32.07 116.67
C SER A 235 -56.08 33.18 117.72
N LEU A 236 -55.48 34.34 117.37
CA LEU A 236 -55.43 35.52 118.23
C LEU A 236 -56.82 36.11 118.45
N GLN A 237 -57.64 36.18 117.41
CA GLN A 237 -59.02 36.67 117.52
C GLN A 237 -59.87 35.77 118.43
N SER A 238 -59.68 34.44 118.36
CA SER A 238 -60.33 33.47 119.25
C SER A 238 -59.84 33.50 120.71
N MET A 239 -58.72 34.18 121.01
CA MET A 239 -58.26 34.41 122.38
C MET A 239 -58.76 35.74 122.96
N LEU A 240 -59.14 36.70 122.10
CA LEU A 240 -59.58 38.04 122.49
C LEU A 240 -61.11 38.19 122.58
N PHE A 241 -61.86 37.19 122.12
CA PHE A 241 -63.33 37.08 122.20
C PHE A 241 -63.69 35.67 122.66
#